data_AF-A0A7Y0EQ04-F1
#
_entry.id   AF-A0A7Y0EQ04-F1
#
_cell.length_a   1.000
_cell.length_b   1.000
_cell.length_c   1.000
_cell.angle_alpha   90.00
_cell.angle_beta   90.00
_cell.angle_gamma   90.00
#
_symmetry.space_group_name_H-M   'P 1'
#
loop_
_entity.id
_entity.type
_entity.pdbx_description
1 polymer ?
#
loop_
_entity_poly.entity_id
_entity_poly.type
_entity_poly.pdbx_seq_one_letter_code
_entity_poly.pdbx_strand_id
1 'polypeptide(L)'
;MQSNWWKSQRDARFNPDWERTRKRILERDHHMCQWPVTDWNSGTAHICGRLGNEVDHKQRAGEGEPDNDDPSNLWTLCSWHHKQKTSRESGEARRLLGERRRRERWYSHPAFQ
;
A
#
# COMPACT_ATOMS: atom_id res chain seq x y z
N MET A 1 -2.91 27.34 17.17
CA MET A 1 -2.28 26.04 16.88
C MET A 1 -1.72 26.10 15.47
N GLN A 2 -0.39 26.23 15.31
CA GLN A 2 0.24 26.25 13.99
C GLN A 2 0.39 24.79 13.53
N SER A 3 -0.28 24.40 12.45
CA SER A 3 -0.13 23.08 11.85
C SER A 3 1.24 22.99 11.17
N ASN A 4 2.16 22.20 11.74
CA ASN A 4 3.48 21.93 11.18
C ASN A 4 3.40 20.96 9.97
N TRP A 5 2.63 21.31 8.95
CA TRP A 5 2.45 20.46 7.76
C TRP A 5 3.78 20.22 7.02
N TRP A 6 4.69 21.19 7.04
CA TRP A 6 6.05 21.15 6.50
C TRP A 6 7.04 20.23 7.24
N LYS A 7 6.74 19.77 8.46
CA LYS A 7 7.59 18.80 9.18
C LYS A 7 7.25 17.35 8.87
N SER A 8 6.26 17.08 8.03
CA SER A 8 5.91 15.70 7.73
C SER A 8 6.93 15.10 6.76
N GLN A 9 7.80 14.21 7.25
CA GLN A 9 8.70 13.38 6.42
C GLN A 9 7.94 12.33 5.57
N ARG A 10 6.66 12.59 5.27
CA ARG A 10 5.84 11.72 4.42
C ARG A 10 6.32 11.75 2.97
N ASP A 11 6.91 12.86 2.55
CA ASP A 11 7.54 13.02 1.24
C ASP A 11 8.84 12.22 1.12
N ALA A 12 9.63 12.16 2.19
CA ALA A 12 10.88 11.40 2.26
C ALA A 12 10.69 9.89 2.05
N ARG A 13 9.46 9.38 2.19
CA ARG A 13 9.10 7.99 1.89
C ARG A 13 8.99 7.71 0.38
N PHE A 14 8.74 8.74 -0.43
CA PHE A 14 8.55 8.60 -1.87
C PHE A 14 9.86 8.78 -2.62
N ASN A 15 10.06 7.92 -3.63
CA ASN A 15 11.19 8.01 -4.53
C ASN A 15 11.06 9.24 -5.45
N PRO A 16 12.09 10.10 -5.53
CA PRO A 16 12.09 11.25 -6.43
C PRO A 16 11.93 10.85 -7.91
N ASP A 17 12.36 9.65 -8.30
CA ASP A 17 12.25 9.11 -9.66
C ASP A 17 10.98 8.27 -9.89
N TRP A 18 9.95 8.44 -9.05
CA TRP A 18 8.73 7.63 -9.11
C TRP A 18 8.08 7.60 -10.50
N GLU A 19 8.01 8.72 -11.21
CA GLU A 19 7.41 8.75 -12.57
C GLU A 19 8.15 7.84 -13.56
N ARG A 20 9.48 7.75 -13.46
CA ARG A 20 10.29 6.85 -14.28
C ARG A 20 10.03 5.40 -13.92
N THR A 21 10.01 5.08 -12.62
CA THR A 21 9.68 3.75 -12.11
C THR A 21 8.28 3.33 -12.56
N ARG A 22 7.29 4.19 -12.35
CA ARG A 22 5.89 3.98 -12.76
C ARG A 22 5.78 3.65 -14.25
N LYS A 23 6.40 4.45 -15.12
CA LYS A 23 6.39 4.19 -16.58
C LYS A 23 6.98 2.82 -16.91
N ARG A 24 8.13 2.48 -16.32
CA ARG A 24 8.78 1.17 -16.53
C ARG A 24 7.89 -0.01 -16.12
N ILE A 25 7.15 0.11 -15.01
CA ILE A 25 6.24 -0.95 -14.55
C ILE A 25 5.03 -1.11 -15.47
N LEU A 26 4.44 0.00 -15.91
CA LEU A 26 3.33 -0.03 -16.87
C LEU A 26 3.74 -0.68 -18.20
N GLU A 27 4.93 -0.35 -18.70
CA GLU A 27 5.50 -0.95 -19.91
C GLU A 27 5.77 -2.44 -19.73
N ARG A 28 6.37 -2.85 -18.60
CA ARG A 28 6.63 -4.27 -18.24
C ARG A 28 5.34 -5.09 -18.26
N ASP A 29 4.29 -4.54 -17.68
CA ASP A 29 3.02 -5.24 -17.50
C ASP A 29 2.08 -5.10 -18.72
N HIS A 30 2.54 -4.45 -19.80
CA HIS A 30 1.74 -4.09 -20.97
C HIS A 30 0.42 -3.39 -20.60
N HIS A 31 0.46 -2.54 -19.56
CA HIS A 31 -0.71 -1.88 -18.99
C HIS A 31 -1.82 -2.86 -18.55
N MET A 32 -1.48 -4.10 -18.22
CA MET A 32 -2.43 -5.09 -17.72
C MET A 32 -2.34 -5.24 -16.21
N CYS A 33 -3.50 -5.34 -15.57
CA CYS A 33 -3.64 -5.54 -14.14
C CYS A 33 -3.04 -6.89 -13.72
N GLN A 34 -2.03 -6.83 -12.86
CA GLN A 34 -1.26 -7.98 -12.37
C GLN A 34 -1.85 -8.61 -11.09
N TRP A 35 -3.03 -8.14 -10.67
CA TRP A 35 -3.68 -8.66 -9.45
C TRP A 35 -4.01 -10.16 -9.61
N PRO A 36 -3.61 -11.02 -8.66
CA PRO A 36 -3.92 -12.44 -8.72
C PRO A 36 -5.41 -12.68 -8.44
N VAL A 37 -6.06 -13.41 -9.34
CA VAL A 37 -7.46 -13.81 -9.24
C VAL A 37 -7.54 -15.34 -9.32
N THR A 38 -8.44 -15.91 -8.55
CA THR A 38 -8.78 -17.33 -8.62
C THR A 38 -10.11 -17.45 -9.31
N ASP A 39 -10.16 -18.18 -10.43
CA ASP A 39 -11.41 -18.46 -11.11
C ASP A 39 -12.32 -19.29 -10.20
N TRP A 40 -13.55 -18.82 -9.98
CA TRP A 40 -14.46 -19.43 -9.01
C TRP A 40 -14.99 -20.80 -9.47
N ASN A 41 -14.99 -21.06 -10.77
CA ASN A 41 -15.50 -22.30 -11.34
C ASN A 41 -14.41 -23.38 -11.40
N SER A 42 -13.23 -23.03 -11.92
CA SER A 42 -12.10 -23.96 -12.13
C SER A 42 -11.08 -23.98 -10.98
N GLY A 43 -11.10 -23.02 -10.06
CA GLY A 43 -10.09 -22.85 -9.02
C GLY A 43 -8.72 -22.39 -9.55
N THR A 44 -8.62 -22.09 -10.85
CA THR A 44 -7.33 -21.76 -11.48
C THR A 44 -6.91 -20.33 -11.15
N ALA A 45 -5.69 -20.18 -10.64
CA ALA A 45 -5.09 -18.87 -10.41
C ALA A 45 -4.58 -18.26 -11.72
N HIS A 46 -4.93 -17.00 -11.96
CA HIS A 46 -4.46 -16.21 -13.10
C HIS A 46 -4.36 -14.73 -12.70
N ILE A 47 -3.84 -13.87 -13.58
CA ILE A 47 -3.85 -12.42 -13.37
C ILE A 47 -5.16 -11.81 -13.86
N CYS A 48 -5.58 -10.69 -13.27
CA CYS A 48 -6.80 -10.00 -13.68
C CYS A 48 -6.82 -9.61 -15.17
N GLY A 49 -5.68 -9.19 -15.73
CA GLY A 49 -5.52 -8.90 -17.15
C GLY A 49 -6.24 -7.66 -17.69
N ARG A 50 -7.18 -7.06 -16.95
CA ARG A 50 -7.85 -5.80 -17.36
C ARG A 50 -6.87 -4.65 -17.49
N LEU A 51 -7.17 -3.68 -18.35
CA LEU A 51 -6.38 -2.45 -18.48
C LEU A 51 -6.19 -1.76 -17.13
N GLY A 52 -4.94 -1.43 -16.84
CA GLY A 52 -4.47 -0.79 -15.62
C GLY A 52 -3.53 0.37 -15.93
N ASN A 53 -3.65 1.42 -15.12
CA ASN A 53 -2.87 2.65 -15.23
C ASN A 53 -2.36 3.12 -13.86
N GLU A 54 -2.66 2.40 -12.80
CA GLU A 54 -2.23 2.68 -11.43
C GLU A 54 -1.09 1.71 -11.08
N VAL A 55 0.01 2.23 -10.56
CA VAL A 55 1.11 1.40 -10.04
C VAL A 55 1.09 1.53 -8.53
N ASP A 56 1.07 0.38 -7.84
CA ASP A 56 1.00 0.33 -6.39
C ASP A 56 1.92 -0.78 -5.84
N HIS A 57 2.40 -0.59 -4.62
CA HIS A 57 3.29 -1.53 -3.94
C HIS A 57 2.56 -2.78 -3.49
N LYS A 58 3.09 -3.98 -3.75
CA LYS A 58 2.51 -5.24 -3.25
C LYS A 58 2.48 -5.25 -1.72
N GLN A 59 3.60 -4.83 -1.13
CA GLN A 59 3.77 -4.61 0.29
C GLN A 59 4.25 -3.18 0.52
N ARG A 60 3.50 -2.42 1.33
CA ARG A 60 3.92 -1.10 1.80
C ARG A 60 4.98 -1.23 2.88
N ALA A 61 5.85 -0.24 2.97
CA ALA A 61 6.73 -0.13 4.13
C ALA A 61 5.95 0.20 5.42
N GLY A 62 6.56 -0.18 6.54
CA GLY A 62 6.05 0.12 7.88
C GLY A 62 5.97 1.62 8.17
N GLU A 63 5.35 1.99 9.29
CA GLU A 63 5.28 3.38 9.73
C GLU A 63 6.70 3.92 10.01
N GLY A 64 7.11 4.96 9.27
CA GLY A 64 8.42 5.59 9.40
C GLY A 64 9.51 5.05 8.47
N GLU A 65 9.24 3.98 7.72
CA GLU A 65 10.20 3.35 6.80
C GLU A 65 9.96 3.80 5.34
N PRO A 66 11.02 3.91 4.51
CA PRO A 66 10.91 4.23 3.09
C PRO A 66 10.23 3.10 2.30
N ASP A 67 9.41 3.43 1.29
CA ASP A 67 8.78 2.42 0.45
C ASP A 67 9.81 1.69 -0.44
N ASN A 68 9.63 0.37 -0.59
CA ASN A 68 10.45 -0.42 -1.50
C ASN A 68 9.88 -0.37 -2.92
N ASP A 69 10.50 0.46 -3.77
CA ASP A 69 10.17 0.65 -5.18
C ASP A 69 10.78 -0.39 -6.14
N ASP A 70 11.38 -1.46 -5.62
CA ASP A 70 11.86 -2.56 -6.45
C ASP A 70 10.74 -3.05 -7.38
N PRO A 71 11.01 -3.24 -8.68
CA PRO A 71 9.99 -3.73 -9.62
C PRO A 71 9.29 -5.01 -9.16
N SER A 72 9.97 -5.86 -8.40
CA SER A 72 9.41 -7.09 -7.81
C SER A 72 8.31 -6.80 -6.78
N ASN A 73 8.32 -5.63 -6.14
CA ASN A 73 7.32 -5.16 -5.17
C ASN A 73 6.28 -4.22 -5.79
N LEU A 74 6.21 -4.08 -7.12
CA LEU A 74 5.25 -3.21 -7.79
C LEU A 74 4.28 -4.00 -8.68
N TRP A 75 3.00 -3.61 -8.63
CA TRP A 75 1.95 -4.08 -9.54
C TRP A 75 1.42 -2.94 -10.39
N THR A 76 1.15 -3.21 -11.68
CA THR A 76 0.12 -2.48 -12.42
C THR A 76 -1.26 -2.97 -11.98
N LEU A 77 -2.17 -2.06 -11.64
CA LEU A 77 -3.52 -2.33 -11.19
C LEU A 77 -4.56 -1.58 -12.04
N CYS A 78 -5.72 -2.21 -12.20
CA CYS A 78 -6.92 -1.51 -12.65
C CYS A 78 -7.61 -0.82 -11.47
N SER A 79 -8.40 0.21 -11.77
CA SER A 79 -9.09 1.02 -10.76
C SER A 79 -9.87 0.21 -9.72
N TRP A 80 -10.49 -0.91 -10.13
CA TRP A 80 -11.23 -1.75 -9.22
C TRP A 80 -10.34 -2.49 -8.20
N HIS A 81 -9.23 -3.07 -8.65
CA HIS A 81 -8.31 -3.79 -7.76
C HIS A 81 -7.50 -2.83 -6.88
N HIS A 82 -7.12 -1.68 -7.41
CA HIS A 82 -6.47 -0.63 -6.62
C HIS A 82 -7.36 -0.13 -5.47
N LYS A 83 -8.65 0.13 -5.72
CA LYS A 83 -9.61 0.49 -4.67
C LYS A 83 -9.78 -0.60 -3.61
N GLN A 84 -9.85 -1.86 -4.02
CA GLN A 84 -9.94 -2.98 -3.07
C GLN A 84 -8.70 -3.09 -2.20
N LYS A 85 -7.50 -2.99 -2.79
CA LYS A 85 -6.23 -2.98 -2.06
C LYS A 85 -6.20 -1.84 -1.05
N THR A 86 -6.46 -0.63 -1.51
CA THR A 86 -6.49 0.57 -0.65
C THR A 86 -7.46 0.41 0.52
N SER A 87 -8.65 -0.16 0.28
CA SER A 87 -9.65 -0.41 1.32
C SER A 87 -9.14 -1.41 2.37
N ARG A 88 -8.52 -2.52 1.92
CA ARG A 88 -7.92 -3.54 2.80
C ARG A 88 -6.81 -2.94 3.66
N GLU A 89 -5.87 -2.24 3.05
CA GLU A 89 -4.74 -1.61 3.75
C GLU A 89 -5.20 -0.54 4.75
N SER A 90 -6.18 0.29 4.36
CA SER A 90 -6.76 1.29 5.25
C SER A 90 -7.53 0.66 6.42
N GLY A 91 -8.16 -0.49 6.19
CA GLY A 91 -8.78 -1.29 7.24
C GLY A 91 -7.75 -1.82 8.24
N GLU A 92 -6.66 -2.39 7.73
CA GLU A 92 -5.57 -2.92 8.54
C GLU A 92 -4.85 -1.82 9.34
N ALA A 93 -4.51 -0.70 8.72
CA ALA A 93 -3.90 0.44 9.40
C ALA A 93 -4.78 0.95 10.56
N ARG A 94 -6.11 1.04 10.35
CA ARG A 94 -7.05 1.42 11.42
C ARG A 94 -7.09 0.40 12.56
N ARG A 95 -7.03 -0.89 12.25
CA ARG A 95 -6.96 -1.97 13.25
C ARG A 95 -5.70 -1.84 14.10
N LEU A 96 -4.53 -1.73 13.48
CA LEU A 96 -3.23 -1.61 14.15
C LEU A 96 -3.16 -0.36 15.04
N LEU A 97 -3.63 0.79 14.55
CA LEU A 97 -3.73 2.02 15.35
C LEU A 97 -4.68 1.86 16.54
N GLY A 98 -5.78 1.11 16.38
CA GLY A 98 -6.71 0.79 17.45
C GLY A 98 -6.08 -0.06 18.55
N GLU A 99 -5.31 -1.09 18.17
CA GLU A 99 -4.55 -1.96 19.08
C GLU A 99 -3.46 -1.17 19.82
N ARG A 100 -2.70 -0.34 19.11
CA ARG A 100 -1.69 0.55 19.72
C ARG A 100 -2.30 1.44 20.79
N ARG A 101 -3.39 2.14 20.47
CA ARG A 101 -4.11 3.00 21.44
C ARG A 101 -4.65 2.22 22.64
N ARG A 102 -5.12 0.98 22.43
CA ARG A 102 -5.58 0.12 23.54
C ARG A 102 -4.43 -0.26 24.45
N ARG A 103 -3.27 -0.61 23.89
CA ARG A 103 -2.05 -0.95 24.62
C ARG A 103 -1.51 0.25 25.41
N GLU A 104 -1.41 1.41 24.78
CA GLU A 104 -0.97 2.66 25.43
C GLU A 104 -1.89 3.04 26.60
N ARG A 105 -3.21 2.89 26.44
CA ARG A 105 -4.17 3.09 27.55
C ARG A 105 -4.00 2.10 28.70
N TRP A 106 -3.65 0.84 28.42
CA TRP A 106 -3.43 -0.16 29.46
C TRP A 106 -2.21 0.19 30.32
N TYR A 107 -1.07 0.51 29.68
CA TYR A 107 0.18 0.83 30.38
C TYR A 107 0.24 2.24 30.98
N SER A 108 -0.71 3.11 30.69
CA SER A 108 -0.84 4.44 31.34
C SER A 108 -1.65 4.37 32.64
N HIS A 109 -2.14 3.20 33.05
CA HIS A 109 -2.84 3.04 34.32
C HIS A 109 -1.87 3.28 35.50
N PRO A 110 -2.26 4.04 36.55
CA PRO A 110 -1.39 4.37 37.68
C PRO A 110 -0.74 3.17 38.38
N ALA A 111 -1.36 1.99 38.29
CA ALA A 111 -0.83 0.74 38.84
C ALA A 111 0.43 0.22 38.12
N PHE A 112 0.79 0.79 36.96
CA PHE A 112 1.99 0.45 36.18
C PHE A 112 3.00 1.62 36.10
N GLN A 113 2.84 2.67 36.92
CA GLN A 113 3.80 3.78 37.06
C GLN A 113 4.70 3.61 38.28
#